data_AF-A0A4R2S7E3-F1
#
_entry.id   AF-A0A4R2S7E3-F1
#
_cell.length_a   1.000
_cell.length_b   1.000
_cell.length_c   1.000
_cell.angle_alpha   90.00
_cell.angle_beta   90.00
_cell.angle_gamma   90.00
#
_symmetry.space_group_name_H-M   'P 1'
#
loop_
_entity.id
_entity.type
_entity.pdbx_description
1 polymer ?
#
loop_
_entity_poly.entity_id
_entity_poly.type
_entity_poly.pdbx_seq_one_letter_code
_entity_poly.pdbx_strand_id
1 'polypeptide(L)'
;MPMLPTNPNNRKDRDPLLVLLMGMGALPTLLILLLITFTIFMVVPFINKPEALPEDGTTTTMSMFRDYYEEAAAKYNIPWEILAAIHAKSPQYTSHASKVSGTVPNVKYKEYIESSLYRWNKDRKYQVTPALVAAVMEQESNFNPNVVSSAGAVGLMQLMPSNCQARKWTIQDCKIPVNNIDRGVELLVNHLNNFNGNIKYTLAAYNAGAGNVKRYDGVPPFQETQNYVKKVPQRMSKFAGETNLAPVKDYIFDLAQTLQEEADSQKGICKKDATQKLGEETVSTYGDNVICGIYKLDSKFTGDGGWDYVNEVASQANLFTGRVTIDGNVKYTGGTLAWPLAPNCPITGRWNERRPGHFHRGLDLACAENTLVRAAGDGVIYIDKDNPGGFGHYLGIKHSNGLISWYGHTIPYGSVRVGTKVTKGQYIGLIRKIGRSTGPHLHFEVHIGLNPSSDARDPLLFLQKK
;
A
#
# COMPACT_ATOMS: atom_id res chain seq x y z
N MET A 1 -64.52 48.55 -27.60
CA MET A 1 -63.51 49.04 -28.56
C MET A 1 -62.58 50.02 -27.85
N PRO A 2 -61.28 50.03 -28.15
CA PRO A 2 -60.25 49.80 -27.14
C PRO A 2 -59.37 51.03 -26.86
N MET A 3 -58.72 51.05 -25.70
CA MET A 3 -57.34 51.54 -25.40
C MET A 3 -57.18 51.73 -23.87
N LEU A 4 -55.95 51.50 -23.38
CA LEU A 4 -55.36 51.74 -22.04
C LEU A 4 -55.64 53.17 -21.47
N PRO A 5 -55.15 53.62 -20.28
CA PRO A 5 -54.37 53.01 -19.18
C PRO A 5 -54.86 53.43 -17.76
N THR A 6 -54.17 53.09 -16.65
CA THR A 6 -53.55 54.06 -15.69
C THR A 6 -53.01 53.40 -14.40
N ASN A 7 -51.83 53.91 -14.00
CA ASN A 7 -51.14 53.90 -12.68
C ASN A 7 -51.99 54.74 -11.66
N PRO A 8 -51.63 55.08 -10.39
CA PRO A 8 -50.49 54.74 -9.51
C PRO A 8 -50.79 54.64 -7.97
N ASN A 9 -49.72 54.50 -7.18
CA ASN A 9 -49.43 55.23 -5.92
C ASN A 9 -49.82 54.71 -4.51
N ASN A 10 -48.75 54.56 -3.71
CA ASN A 10 -48.48 55.17 -2.39
C ASN A 10 -48.85 54.48 -1.05
N ARG A 11 -47.76 54.21 -0.31
CA ARG A 11 -47.37 54.69 1.03
C ARG A 11 -48.21 54.36 2.29
N LYS A 12 -47.44 53.85 3.26
CA LYS A 12 -47.28 54.24 4.67
C LYS A 12 -47.93 53.37 5.76
N ASP A 13 -47.01 52.91 6.63
CA ASP A 13 -47.06 52.86 8.09
C ASP A 13 -48.17 52.05 8.77
N ARG A 14 -47.77 50.95 9.43
CA ARG A 14 -47.95 50.69 10.87
C ARG A 14 -47.58 49.24 11.22
N ASP A 15 -46.48 49.09 11.96
CA ASP A 15 -46.32 48.01 12.95
C ASP A 15 -46.98 48.54 14.25
N PRO A 16 -47.63 47.73 15.10
CA PRO A 16 -46.88 46.77 15.91
C PRO A 16 -47.60 45.43 16.13
N LEU A 17 -46.80 44.35 16.15
CA LEU A 17 -46.81 43.30 17.18
C LEU A 17 -48.14 43.08 17.93
N LEU A 18 -48.90 42.09 17.48
CA LEU A 18 -49.61 41.03 18.22
C LEU A 18 -50.96 40.75 17.56
N VAL A 19 -51.02 39.72 16.71
CA VAL A 19 -51.90 38.54 16.84
C VAL A 19 -51.30 37.50 15.87
N LEU A 20 -50.41 36.63 16.35
CA LEU A 20 -50.69 35.20 16.53
C LEU A 20 -50.92 34.41 15.22
N LEU A 21 -50.01 33.45 14.98
CA LEU A 21 -50.17 32.16 14.28
C LEU A 21 -49.93 32.05 12.76
N MET A 22 -48.89 31.24 12.47
CA MET A 22 -48.71 30.32 11.33
C MET A 22 -48.07 30.83 10.03
N GLY A 23 -46.85 30.32 9.75
CA GLY A 23 -46.45 29.89 8.40
C GLY A 23 -45.26 30.59 7.73
N MET A 24 -44.32 29.78 7.22
CA MET A 24 -43.42 30.06 6.08
C MET A 24 -42.09 30.81 6.36
N GLY A 25 -41.03 30.05 6.69
CA GLY A 25 -39.64 30.48 6.58
C GLY A 25 -38.80 29.44 5.85
N ALA A 26 -38.80 29.45 4.51
CA ALA A 26 -38.00 28.50 3.71
C ALA A 26 -37.52 29.02 2.33
N LEU A 27 -37.45 30.33 2.08
CA LEU A 27 -37.12 30.84 0.73
C LEU A 27 -35.96 31.85 0.58
N PRO A 28 -35.38 32.50 1.61
CA PRO A 28 -34.17 33.32 1.42
C PRO A 28 -32.84 32.57 1.58
N THR A 29 -32.83 31.40 2.23
CA THR A 29 -31.59 30.66 2.55
C THR A 29 -31.02 29.87 1.36
N LEU A 30 -31.84 29.54 0.36
CA LEU A 30 -31.39 28.74 -0.80
C LEU A 30 -30.55 29.57 -1.80
N LEU A 31 -30.81 30.87 -1.92
CA LEU A 31 -30.11 31.73 -2.88
C LEU A 31 -28.70 32.15 -2.39
N ILE A 32 -28.53 32.25 -1.08
CA ILE A 32 -27.24 32.61 -0.44
C ILE A 32 -26.30 31.40 -0.41
N LEU A 33 -26.83 30.17 -0.29
CA LEU A 33 -26.01 28.95 -0.41
C LEU A 33 -25.44 28.76 -1.82
N LEU A 34 -26.22 29.08 -2.87
CA LEU A 34 -25.82 28.89 -4.27
C LEU A 34 -24.68 29.81 -4.71
N LEU A 35 -24.61 31.04 -4.18
CA LEU A 35 -23.53 32.00 -4.46
C LEU A 35 -22.23 31.74 -3.68
N ILE A 36 -22.32 31.10 -2.50
CA ILE A 36 -21.15 30.71 -1.68
C ILE A 36 -20.53 29.40 -2.22
N THR A 37 -21.34 28.48 -2.77
CA THR A 37 -20.82 27.26 -3.42
C THR A 37 -20.07 27.54 -4.73
N PHE A 38 -20.38 28.65 -5.42
CA PHE A 38 -19.79 28.96 -6.74
C PHE A 38 -18.43 29.69 -6.63
N THR A 39 -18.10 30.30 -5.49
CA THR A 39 -16.81 30.98 -5.28
C THR A 39 -15.77 30.13 -4.55
N ILE A 40 -16.17 29.18 -3.70
CA ILE A 40 -15.27 28.21 -3.04
C ILE A 40 -14.68 27.19 -4.04
N PHE A 41 -15.31 26.98 -5.19
CA PHE A 41 -14.83 26.05 -6.22
C PHE A 41 -13.68 26.57 -7.09
N MET A 42 -13.30 27.85 -6.98
CA MET A 42 -12.30 28.45 -7.89
C MET A 42 -11.03 28.98 -7.20
N VAL A 43 -10.94 29.05 -5.87
CA VAL A 43 -9.75 29.62 -5.23
C VAL A 43 -9.44 28.91 -3.90
N VAL A 44 -8.36 28.10 -3.90
CA VAL A 44 -7.59 27.56 -2.75
C VAL A 44 -8.21 26.34 -2.03
N PRO A 45 -7.55 25.14 -1.92
CA PRO A 45 -6.13 24.83 -2.10
C PRO A 45 -5.88 23.64 -3.07
N PHE A 46 -5.16 23.84 -4.17
CA PHE A 46 -3.72 23.51 -4.17
C PHE A 46 -3.06 23.82 -2.82
N ILE A 47 -2.61 22.76 -2.14
CA ILE A 47 -1.48 22.65 -1.19
C ILE A 47 -1.79 21.53 -0.18
N ASN A 48 -0.89 20.53 -0.18
CA ASN A 48 -0.73 19.37 0.69
C ASN A 48 -1.62 18.13 0.43
N LYS A 49 -1.17 17.33 -0.56
CA LYS A 49 -1.38 15.88 -0.54
C LYS A 49 -0.63 15.29 0.67
N PRO A 50 -1.24 14.41 1.49
CA PRO A 50 -0.50 13.61 2.45
C PRO A 50 0.47 12.69 1.71
N GLU A 51 1.71 12.67 2.17
CA GLU A 51 2.79 11.82 1.64
C GLU A 51 2.32 10.38 1.46
N ALA A 52 2.57 9.86 0.27
CA ALA A 52 2.46 8.44 0.00
C ALA A 52 3.39 7.68 0.97
N LEU A 53 2.98 6.46 1.32
CA LEU A 53 3.89 5.44 1.88
C LEU A 53 5.20 5.45 1.05
N PRO A 54 6.38 5.22 1.66
CA PRO A 54 7.64 5.39 0.95
C PRO A 54 7.62 4.60 -0.36
N GLU A 55 7.69 5.30 -1.50
CA GLU A 55 8.10 4.74 -2.80
C GLU A 55 9.63 4.47 -2.77
N ASP A 56 10.20 4.05 -1.64
CA ASP A 56 11.62 3.79 -1.53
C ASP A 56 11.94 2.37 -2.02
N GLY A 57 13.03 2.23 -2.79
CA GLY A 57 13.38 1.00 -3.49
C GLY A 57 13.76 -0.20 -2.59
N THR A 58 13.37 -0.24 -1.32
CA THR A 58 13.75 -1.30 -0.36
C THR A 58 13.27 -2.69 -0.77
N THR A 59 12.02 -2.85 -1.22
CA THR A 59 11.48 -4.16 -1.65
C THR A 59 12.14 -4.67 -2.95
N THR A 60 12.43 -3.77 -3.89
CA THR A 60 13.09 -4.10 -5.17
C THR A 60 14.58 -4.43 -4.97
N THR A 61 15.27 -3.73 -4.05
CA THR A 61 16.69 -3.93 -3.74
C THR A 61 16.95 -5.22 -2.95
N MET A 62 16.02 -5.64 -2.07
CA MET A 62 16.16 -6.86 -1.28
C MET A 62 16.06 -8.15 -2.08
N SER A 63 15.29 -8.14 -3.18
CA SER A 63 15.25 -9.28 -4.12
C SER A 63 16.64 -9.66 -4.67
N MET A 64 17.58 -8.73 -4.62
CA MET A 64 18.90 -8.83 -5.23
C MET A 64 19.93 -9.48 -4.29
N PHE A 65 19.65 -9.54 -2.98
CA PHE A 65 20.50 -10.17 -1.96
C PHE A 65 19.88 -11.42 -1.33
N ARG A 66 18.64 -11.73 -1.70
CA ARG A 66 17.80 -12.76 -1.07
C ARG A 66 18.50 -14.11 -0.93
N ASP A 67 19.12 -14.58 -2.01
CA ASP A 67 19.81 -15.88 -2.02
C ASP A 67 20.91 -15.95 -0.95
N TYR A 68 21.66 -14.86 -0.73
CA TYR A 68 22.70 -14.81 0.30
C TYR A 68 22.14 -14.81 1.72
N TYR A 69 21.00 -14.14 1.94
CA TYR A 69 20.33 -14.18 3.24
C TYR A 69 19.78 -15.56 3.54
N GLU A 70 19.10 -16.20 2.57
CA GLU A 70 18.54 -17.54 2.74
C GLU A 70 19.65 -18.58 2.96
N GLU A 71 20.78 -18.46 2.26
CA GLU A 71 21.97 -19.33 2.44
C GLU A 71 22.58 -19.19 3.85
N ALA A 72 22.84 -17.95 4.30
CA ALA A 72 23.40 -17.69 5.63
C ALA A 72 22.39 -18.07 6.75
N ALA A 73 21.12 -17.72 6.58
CA ALA A 73 20.02 -18.07 7.47
C ALA A 73 19.90 -19.58 7.71
N ALA A 74 19.93 -20.37 6.63
CA ALA A 74 19.87 -21.82 6.72
C ALA A 74 21.11 -22.39 7.43
N LYS A 75 22.29 -21.83 7.18
CA LYS A 75 23.56 -22.27 7.78
C LYS A 75 23.61 -22.01 9.29
N TYR A 76 23.15 -20.85 9.73
CA TYR A 76 23.25 -20.41 11.13
C TYR A 76 21.91 -20.52 11.89
N ASN A 77 20.87 -21.09 11.30
CA ASN A 77 19.53 -21.29 11.90
C ASN A 77 18.84 -19.99 12.37
N ILE A 78 18.92 -18.95 11.53
CA ILE A 78 18.34 -17.62 11.75
C ILE A 78 17.22 -17.37 10.71
N PRO A 79 16.08 -16.74 11.02
CA PRO A 79 15.13 -16.29 9.99
C PRO A 79 15.76 -15.27 9.04
N TRP A 80 15.73 -15.56 7.73
CA TRP A 80 16.40 -14.74 6.72
C TRP A 80 15.87 -13.30 6.66
N GLU A 81 14.61 -13.08 7.03
CA GLU A 81 13.96 -11.76 7.03
C GLU A 81 14.52 -10.84 8.11
N ILE A 82 14.94 -11.40 9.25
CA ILE A 82 15.60 -10.67 10.32
C ILE A 82 17.00 -10.25 9.87
N LEU A 83 17.74 -11.18 9.26
CA LEU A 83 19.07 -10.90 8.70
C LEU A 83 19.00 -9.82 7.61
N ALA A 84 17.99 -9.89 6.74
CA ALA A 84 17.72 -8.89 5.72
C ALA A 84 17.41 -7.51 6.32
N ALA A 85 16.59 -7.47 7.39
CA ALA A 85 16.20 -6.23 8.05
C ALA A 85 17.35 -5.53 8.76
N ILE A 86 18.20 -6.29 9.45
CA ILE A 86 19.40 -5.75 10.09
C ILE A 86 20.35 -5.20 9.03
N HIS A 87 20.59 -5.94 7.94
CA HIS A 87 21.41 -5.44 6.85
C HIS A 87 20.80 -4.18 6.21
N ALA A 88 19.48 -4.12 5.99
CA ALA A 88 18.77 -2.95 5.45
C ALA A 88 18.88 -1.70 6.34
N LYS A 89 19.04 -1.88 7.65
CA LYS A 89 19.26 -0.79 8.63
C LYS A 89 20.73 -0.47 8.88
N SER A 90 21.66 -1.24 8.31
CA SER A 90 23.09 -0.98 8.47
C SER A 90 23.51 0.28 7.70
N PRO A 91 24.49 1.07 8.22
CA PRO A 91 25.04 2.22 7.50
C PRO A 91 25.64 1.87 6.12
N GLN A 92 26.02 0.60 5.91
CA GLN A 92 26.61 0.12 4.67
C GLN A 92 25.57 -0.24 3.61
N TYR A 93 24.27 -0.31 3.97
CA TYR A 93 23.19 -0.79 3.10
C TYR A 93 23.11 -0.03 1.78
N THR A 94 23.14 1.31 1.80
CA THR A 94 23.06 2.13 0.58
C THR A 94 24.23 1.88 -0.36
N SER A 95 25.43 1.66 0.20
CA SER A 95 26.63 1.32 -0.58
C SER A 95 26.54 -0.09 -1.17
N HIS A 96 25.99 -1.05 -0.43
CA HIS A 96 25.73 -2.41 -0.91
C HIS A 96 24.64 -2.39 -2.00
N ALA A 97 23.50 -1.76 -1.73
CA ALA A 97 22.40 -1.56 -2.66
C ALA A 97 22.83 -0.89 -3.98
N SER A 98 23.70 0.11 -3.95
CA SER A 98 24.19 0.78 -5.16
C SER A 98 25.11 -0.12 -6.01
N LYS A 99 25.85 -1.04 -5.37
CA LYS A 99 26.68 -2.01 -6.09
C LYS A 99 25.80 -2.98 -6.89
N VAL A 100 24.63 -3.37 -6.36
CA VAL A 100 23.78 -4.41 -6.98
C VAL A 100 22.66 -3.82 -7.83
N SER A 101 22.04 -2.70 -7.43
CA SER A 101 20.93 -2.04 -8.15
C SER A 101 21.30 -1.49 -9.52
N GLY A 102 22.57 -1.57 -9.92
CA GLY A 102 23.02 -1.16 -11.23
C GLY A 102 22.70 0.31 -11.50
N THR A 103 22.95 1.21 -10.53
CA THR A 103 23.07 2.63 -10.85
C THR A 103 23.96 2.75 -12.07
N VAL A 104 23.38 3.20 -13.18
CA VAL A 104 24.08 3.23 -14.46
C VAL A 104 25.25 4.19 -14.30
N PRO A 105 26.51 3.73 -14.36
CA PRO A 105 27.66 4.62 -14.20
C PRO A 105 27.63 5.65 -15.33
N ASN A 106 27.54 6.95 -15.00
CA ASN A 106 27.66 8.11 -15.89
C ASN A 106 27.24 7.89 -17.37
N VAL A 107 26.04 7.31 -17.61
CA VAL A 107 25.52 7.11 -18.96
C VAL A 107 24.76 8.34 -19.42
N LYS A 108 24.97 8.71 -20.68
CA LYS A 108 24.31 9.84 -21.34
C LYS A 108 22.78 9.69 -21.23
N TYR A 109 22.10 10.78 -20.88
CA TYR A 109 20.64 10.86 -20.69
C TYR A 109 20.07 10.12 -19.45
N LYS A 110 20.91 9.84 -18.45
CA LYS A 110 20.50 9.20 -17.18
C LYS A 110 19.18 9.75 -16.61
N GLU A 111 19.06 11.05 -16.44
CA GLU A 111 17.87 11.70 -15.88
C GLU A 111 16.60 11.45 -16.71
N TYR A 112 16.72 11.39 -18.04
CA TYR A 112 15.59 11.10 -18.93
C TYR A 112 15.19 9.62 -18.87
N ILE A 113 16.16 8.72 -18.72
CA ILE A 113 15.91 7.29 -18.51
C ILE A 113 15.19 7.08 -17.18
N GLU A 114 15.72 7.63 -16.09
CA GLU A 114 15.17 7.49 -14.73
C GLU A 114 13.76 8.08 -14.64
N SER A 115 13.54 9.29 -15.16
CA SER A 115 12.22 9.92 -15.14
C SER A 115 11.18 9.18 -15.99
N SER A 116 11.58 8.60 -17.12
CA SER A 116 10.69 7.80 -17.96
C SER A 116 10.35 6.47 -17.31
N LEU A 117 11.33 5.81 -16.68
CA LEU A 117 11.10 4.57 -15.94
C LEU A 117 10.18 4.81 -14.74
N TYR A 118 10.35 5.91 -14.01
CA TYR A 118 9.43 6.31 -12.94
C TYR A 118 7.98 6.38 -13.45
N ARG A 119 7.74 7.05 -14.58
CA ARG A 119 6.41 7.18 -15.18
C ARG A 119 5.82 5.84 -15.63
N TRP A 120 6.61 5.03 -16.34
CA TRP A 120 6.07 3.89 -17.08
C TRP A 120 6.10 2.57 -16.32
N ASN A 121 7.08 2.36 -15.43
CA ASN A 121 7.11 1.19 -14.54
C ASN A 121 6.05 1.29 -13.43
N LYS A 122 5.56 2.49 -13.10
CA LYS A 122 4.55 2.69 -12.08
C LYS A 122 3.32 1.81 -12.34
N ASP A 123 2.90 1.08 -11.31
CA ASP A 123 1.77 0.16 -11.32
C ASP A 123 1.88 -1.01 -12.34
N ARG A 124 3.08 -1.30 -12.84
CA ARG A 124 3.33 -2.44 -13.74
C ARG A 124 3.83 -3.66 -12.98
N LYS A 125 3.32 -4.83 -13.36
CA LYS A 125 3.70 -6.12 -12.78
C LYS A 125 5.16 -6.47 -13.05
N TYR A 126 5.65 -6.14 -14.24
CA TYR A 126 7.05 -6.32 -14.64
C TYR A 126 7.66 -4.96 -14.97
N GLN A 127 8.85 -4.71 -14.44
CA GLN A 127 9.53 -3.42 -14.55
C GLN A 127 10.78 -3.52 -15.44
N VAL A 128 11.01 -2.49 -16.25
CA VAL A 128 12.22 -2.36 -17.08
C VAL A 128 13.34 -1.73 -16.25
N THR A 129 14.57 -2.18 -16.42
CA THR A 129 15.74 -1.64 -15.69
C THR A 129 16.44 -0.52 -16.48
N PRO A 130 17.13 0.41 -15.81
CA PRO A 130 17.97 1.41 -16.48
C PRO A 130 19.03 0.81 -17.41
N ALA A 131 19.65 -0.31 -17.00
CA ALA A 131 20.64 -1.03 -17.81
C ALA A 131 20.05 -1.58 -19.12
N LEU A 132 18.80 -2.08 -19.09
CA LEU A 132 18.11 -2.55 -20.30
C LEU A 132 17.82 -1.40 -21.26
N VAL A 133 17.37 -0.25 -20.74
CA VAL A 133 17.14 0.96 -21.56
C VAL A 133 18.44 1.45 -22.19
N ALA A 134 19.52 1.53 -21.41
CA ALA A 134 20.85 1.92 -21.91
C ALA A 134 21.37 0.95 -22.96
N ALA A 135 21.18 -0.37 -22.78
CA ALA A 135 21.60 -1.39 -23.73
C ALA A 135 20.82 -1.33 -25.04
N VAL A 136 19.50 -1.11 -24.97
CA VAL A 136 18.66 -0.86 -26.15
C VAL A 136 19.14 0.42 -26.85
N MET A 137 19.30 1.52 -26.13
CA MET A 137 19.77 2.79 -26.70
C MET A 137 21.16 2.71 -27.35
N GLU A 138 22.09 1.96 -26.74
CA GLU A 138 23.42 1.68 -27.33
C GLU A 138 23.28 0.88 -28.63
N GLN A 139 22.41 -0.14 -28.63
CA GLN A 139 22.18 -0.99 -29.80
C GLN A 139 21.47 -0.24 -30.94
N GLU A 140 20.54 0.64 -30.62
CA GLU A 140 19.69 1.35 -31.57
C GLU A 140 20.41 2.53 -32.24
N SER A 141 21.14 3.32 -31.47
CA SER A 141 21.71 4.58 -31.98
C SER A 141 23.11 4.87 -31.48
N ASN A 142 23.67 4.03 -30.61
CA ASN A 142 24.88 4.34 -29.86
C ASN A 142 24.78 5.72 -29.15
N PHE A 143 23.63 6.00 -28.54
CA PHE A 143 23.32 7.28 -27.84
C PHE A 143 23.41 8.55 -28.71
N ASN A 144 23.22 8.42 -30.02
CA ASN A 144 23.18 9.54 -30.95
C ASN A 144 21.72 9.92 -31.30
N PRO A 145 21.22 11.09 -30.85
CA PRO A 145 19.82 11.48 -31.06
C PRO A 145 19.48 11.86 -32.51
N ASN A 146 20.49 11.97 -33.37
CA ASN A 146 20.30 12.42 -34.75
C ASN A 146 20.14 11.26 -35.74
N VAL A 147 20.35 10.01 -35.31
CA VAL A 147 20.29 8.82 -36.17
C VAL A 147 18.91 8.65 -36.80
N VAL A 148 18.90 8.33 -38.09
CA VAL A 148 17.74 7.93 -38.86
C VAL A 148 18.09 6.65 -39.62
N SER A 149 17.34 5.57 -39.44
CA SER A 149 17.57 4.33 -40.16
C SER A 149 17.07 4.40 -41.61
N SER A 150 17.47 3.44 -42.45
CA SER A 150 16.93 3.28 -43.81
C SER A 150 15.42 2.99 -43.84
N ALA A 151 14.88 2.43 -42.75
CA ALA A 151 13.45 2.19 -42.55
C ALA A 151 12.71 3.42 -41.98
N GLY A 152 13.44 4.52 -41.68
CA GLY A 152 12.87 5.76 -41.15
C GLY A 152 12.70 5.80 -39.64
N ALA A 153 13.28 4.84 -38.90
CA ALA A 153 13.32 4.88 -37.44
C ALA A 153 14.20 6.05 -36.97
N VAL A 154 13.80 6.77 -35.92
CA VAL A 154 14.48 8.03 -35.52
C VAL A 154 14.93 8.04 -34.07
N GLY A 155 16.07 8.71 -33.84
CA GLY A 155 16.53 9.12 -32.52
C GLY A 155 17.18 8.02 -31.68
N LEU A 156 17.25 8.28 -30.37
CA LEU A 156 18.03 7.48 -29.41
C LEU A 156 17.60 6.01 -29.34
N MET A 157 16.29 5.76 -29.37
CA MET A 157 15.69 4.44 -29.27
C MET A 157 15.05 3.98 -30.59
N GLN A 158 15.41 4.64 -31.71
CA GLN A 158 14.97 4.30 -33.07
C GLN A 158 13.44 4.05 -33.16
N LEU A 159 12.66 5.06 -32.80
CA LEU A 159 11.20 5.01 -32.90
C LEU A 159 10.76 5.08 -34.37
N MET A 160 9.88 4.18 -34.79
CA MET A 160 9.28 4.26 -36.13
C MET A 160 8.31 5.45 -36.23
N PRO A 161 8.07 6.02 -37.43
CA PRO A 161 7.13 7.13 -37.61
C PRO A 161 5.75 6.88 -37.01
N SER A 162 5.25 5.63 -37.06
CA SER A 162 3.98 5.24 -36.45
C SER A 162 3.96 5.36 -34.91
N ASN A 163 5.11 5.12 -34.25
CA ASN A 163 5.22 5.30 -32.80
C ASN A 163 5.11 6.78 -32.39
N CYS A 164 5.62 7.68 -33.24
CA CYS A 164 5.54 9.14 -33.08
C CYS A 164 4.11 9.64 -33.34
N GLN A 165 3.49 9.18 -34.42
CA GLN A 165 2.11 9.54 -34.79
C GLN A 165 1.08 9.15 -33.72
N ALA A 166 1.30 8.03 -33.03
CA ALA A 166 0.47 7.62 -31.89
C ALA A 166 0.44 8.65 -30.75
N ARG A 167 1.42 9.57 -30.69
CA ARG A 167 1.47 10.71 -29.76
C ARG A 167 1.07 12.05 -30.39
N LYS A 168 0.64 12.04 -31.66
CA LYS A 168 0.41 13.23 -32.49
C LYS A 168 1.67 14.11 -32.62
N TRP A 169 2.84 13.49 -32.58
CA TRP A 169 4.13 14.15 -32.71
C TRP A 169 4.57 14.23 -34.17
N THR A 170 5.20 15.33 -34.54
CA THR A 170 5.99 15.39 -35.77
C THR A 170 7.25 14.53 -35.62
N ILE A 171 7.92 14.23 -36.73
CA ILE A 171 9.21 13.52 -36.68
C ILE A 171 10.23 14.31 -35.85
N GLN A 172 10.21 15.65 -35.89
CA GLN A 172 11.15 16.45 -35.10
C GLN A 172 10.85 16.42 -33.61
N ASP A 173 9.57 16.45 -33.20
CA ASP A 173 9.20 16.26 -31.81
C ASP A 173 9.66 14.88 -31.30
N CYS A 174 9.61 13.87 -32.17
CA CYS A 174 10.02 12.50 -31.88
C CYS A 174 11.55 12.32 -31.77
N LYS A 175 12.35 13.23 -32.36
CA LYS A 175 13.82 13.25 -32.25
C LYS A 175 14.31 13.95 -30.97
N ILE A 176 13.44 14.71 -30.28
CA ILE A 176 13.80 15.33 -29.00
C ILE A 176 14.17 14.22 -28.00
N PRO A 177 15.37 14.26 -27.38
CA PRO A 177 15.86 13.18 -26.53
C PRO A 177 14.88 12.71 -25.46
N VAL A 178 14.27 13.63 -24.71
CA VAL A 178 13.31 13.27 -23.65
C VAL A 178 12.07 12.57 -24.21
N ASN A 179 11.53 13.03 -25.35
CA ASN A 179 10.36 12.44 -26.00
C ASN A 179 10.67 11.05 -26.57
N ASN A 180 11.83 10.92 -27.21
CA ASN A 180 12.27 9.68 -27.83
C ASN A 180 12.52 8.59 -26.78
N ILE A 181 13.20 8.94 -25.68
CA ILE A 181 13.44 8.04 -24.56
C ILE A 181 12.12 7.66 -23.89
N ASP A 182 11.26 8.63 -23.57
CA ASP A 182 10.00 8.36 -22.86
C ASP A 182 9.10 7.38 -23.64
N ARG A 183 8.93 7.62 -24.95
CA ARG A 183 8.13 6.74 -25.80
C ARG A 183 8.79 5.38 -26.02
N GLY A 184 10.12 5.31 -26.13
CA GLY A 184 10.83 4.04 -26.25
C GLY A 184 10.75 3.20 -24.98
N VAL A 185 10.87 3.82 -23.80
CA VAL A 185 10.71 3.18 -22.49
C VAL A 185 9.28 2.66 -22.32
N GLU A 186 8.27 3.47 -22.65
CA GLU A 186 6.87 3.02 -22.63
C GLU A 186 6.65 1.75 -23.46
N LEU A 187 7.20 1.69 -24.68
CA LEU A 187 7.07 0.52 -25.56
C LEU A 187 7.74 -0.71 -24.95
N LEU A 188 8.96 -0.57 -24.39
CA LEU A 188 9.65 -1.66 -23.69
C LEU A 188 8.82 -2.18 -22.51
N VAL A 189 8.30 -1.28 -21.67
CA VAL A 189 7.49 -1.65 -20.51
C VAL A 189 6.21 -2.36 -20.93
N ASN A 190 5.51 -1.83 -21.94
CA ASN A 190 4.29 -2.45 -22.47
C ASN A 190 4.58 -3.84 -23.03
N HIS A 191 5.66 -4.01 -23.81
CA HIS A 191 6.06 -5.33 -24.31
C HIS A 191 6.42 -6.28 -23.17
N LEU A 192 7.20 -5.84 -22.18
CA LEU A 192 7.58 -6.66 -21.05
C LEU A 192 6.37 -7.20 -20.29
N ASN A 193 5.36 -6.35 -20.08
CA ASN A 193 4.13 -6.77 -19.42
C ASN A 193 3.26 -7.66 -20.31
N ASN A 194 3.15 -7.36 -21.62
CA ASN A 194 2.40 -8.19 -22.57
C ASN A 194 3.00 -9.59 -22.76
N PHE A 195 4.30 -9.75 -22.50
CA PHE A 195 5.01 -11.04 -22.57
C PHE A 195 5.36 -11.59 -21.18
N ASN A 196 4.63 -11.19 -20.13
CA ASN A 196 4.75 -11.75 -18.78
C ASN A 196 6.18 -11.75 -18.21
N GLY A 197 6.95 -10.68 -18.44
CA GLY A 197 8.33 -10.55 -17.96
C GLY A 197 9.38 -11.21 -18.86
N ASN A 198 9.00 -11.79 -20.00
CA ASN A 198 9.95 -12.43 -20.91
C ASN A 198 10.75 -11.38 -21.70
N ILE A 199 11.98 -11.10 -21.24
CA ILE A 199 12.90 -10.13 -21.87
C ILE A 199 13.22 -10.50 -23.33
N LYS A 200 13.39 -11.79 -23.64
CA LYS A 200 13.71 -12.23 -25.00
C LYS A 200 12.59 -11.88 -25.98
N TYR A 201 11.34 -12.10 -25.58
CA TYR A 201 10.16 -11.78 -26.41
C TYR A 201 9.89 -10.28 -26.45
N THR A 202 10.19 -9.57 -25.37
CA THR A 202 10.14 -8.11 -25.30
C THR A 202 11.06 -7.48 -26.33
N LEU A 203 12.33 -7.91 -26.37
CA LEU A 203 13.33 -7.42 -27.33
C LEU A 203 12.99 -7.81 -28.76
N ALA A 204 12.49 -9.03 -28.98
CA ALA A 204 12.00 -9.44 -30.30
C ALA A 204 10.82 -8.58 -30.76
N ALA A 205 9.90 -8.25 -29.86
CA ALA A 205 8.75 -7.39 -30.17
C ALA A 205 9.16 -5.93 -30.38
N TYR A 206 10.18 -5.45 -29.67
CA TYR A 206 10.72 -4.12 -29.86
C TYR A 206 11.35 -3.96 -31.25
N ASN A 207 12.17 -4.92 -31.68
CA ASN A 207 12.86 -4.88 -32.98
C ASN A 207 11.96 -5.29 -34.17
N ALA A 208 11.18 -6.36 -34.05
CA ALA A 208 10.40 -6.93 -35.16
C ALA A 208 8.89 -6.70 -35.05
N GLY A 209 8.41 -6.07 -33.99
CA GLY A 209 6.99 -5.90 -33.70
C GLY A 209 6.35 -7.10 -33.00
N ALA A 210 5.50 -6.83 -32.00
CA ALA A 210 4.81 -7.85 -31.21
C ALA A 210 3.91 -8.79 -32.04
N GLY A 211 3.39 -8.32 -33.19
CA GLY A 211 2.60 -9.16 -34.09
C GLY A 211 3.41 -10.32 -34.68
N ASN A 212 4.68 -10.09 -35.01
CA ASN A 212 5.57 -11.14 -35.49
C ASN A 212 5.90 -12.14 -34.36
N VAL A 213 6.17 -11.65 -33.15
CA VAL A 213 6.40 -12.55 -32.00
C VAL A 213 5.21 -13.47 -31.75
N LYS A 214 3.98 -12.94 -31.82
CA LYS A 214 2.75 -13.73 -31.72
C LYS A 214 2.60 -14.73 -32.88
N ARG A 215 2.87 -14.30 -34.11
CA ARG A 215 2.74 -15.13 -35.31
C ARG A 215 3.69 -16.33 -35.29
N TYR A 216 4.91 -16.14 -34.80
CA TYR A 216 5.94 -17.19 -34.74
C TYR A 216 5.96 -17.92 -33.39
N ASP A 217 5.08 -17.57 -32.45
CA ASP A 217 5.06 -18.07 -31.07
C ASP A 217 6.43 -18.03 -30.38
N GLY A 218 7.18 -16.96 -30.63
CA GLY A 218 8.57 -16.86 -30.22
C GLY A 218 9.34 -15.80 -30.98
N VAL A 219 10.68 -15.90 -30.95
CA VAL A 219 11.52 -14.95 -31.69
C VAL A 219 11.42 -15.25 -33.19
N PRO A 220 10.97 -14.31 -34.03
CA PRO A 220 10.86 -14.52 -35.47
C PRO A 220 12.19 -14.93 -36.09
N PRO A 221 12.21 -15.73 -37.18
CA PRO A 221 13.44 -16.20 -37.84
C PRO A 221 14.10 -15.10 -38.70
N PHE A 222 13.98 -13.83 -38.29
CA PHE A 222 14.67 -12.72 -38.92
C PHE A 222 16.07 -12.61 -38.33
N GLN A 223 17.09 -12.67 -39.20
CA GLN A 223 18.48 -12.70 -38.75
C GLN A 223 18.82 -11.49 -37.86
N GLU A 224 18.30 -10.31 -38.21
CA GLU A 224 18.44 -9.09 -37.42
C GLU A 224 17.89 -9.27 -36.00
N THR A 225 16.66 -9.76 -35.86
CA THR A 225 16.00 -9.94 -34.57
C THR A 225 16.68 -11.02 -33.73
N GLN A 226 17.09 -12.13 -34.34
CA GLN A 226 17.85 -13.19 -33.68
C GLN A 226 19.19 -12.65 -33.14
N ASN A 227 19.84 -11.75 -33.88
CA ASN A 227 21.05 -11.07 -33.42
C ASN A 227 20.73 -10.05 -32.31
N TYR A 228 19.63 -9.32 -32.45
CA TYR A 228 19.21 -8.27 -31.51
C TYR A 228 18.96 -8.84 -30.10
N VAL A 229 18.16 -9.92 -30.00
CA VAL A 229 17.86 -10.57 -28.72
C VAL A 229 19.08 -11.19 -28.03
N LYS A 230 20.18 -11.43 -28.78
CA LYS A 230 21.46 -11.90 -28.23
C LYS A 230 22.36 -10.73 -27.81
N LYS A 231 22.47 -9.69 -28.64
CA LYS A 231 23.39 -8.55 -28.41
C LYS A 231 22.93 -7.63 -27.29
N VAL A 232 21.63 -7.34 -27.18
CA VAL A 232 21.14 -6.39 -26.15
C VAL A 232 21.42 -6.90 -24.73
N PRO A 233 21.14 -8.16 -24.35
CA PRO A 233 21.53 -8.67 -23.04
C PRO A 233 23.05 -8.63 -22.77
N GLN A 234 23.89 -8.85 -23.79
CA GLN A 234 25.35 -8.72 -23.66
C GLN A 234 25.79 -7.28 -23.45
N ARG A 235 25.10 -6.30 -24.04
CA ARG A 235 25.35 -4.87 -23.78
C ARG A 235 24.87 -4.45 -22.40
N MET A 236 23.79 -5.07 -21.93
CA MET A 236 23.23 -4.81 -20.60
C MET A 236 24.28 -5.02 -19.50
N SER A 237 25.19 -5.99 -19.63
CA SER A 237 26.27 -6.18 -18.65
C SER A 237 27.25 -5.00 -18.57
N LYS A 238 27.49 -4.27 -19.66
CA LYS A 238 28.30 -3.03 -19.65
C LYS A 238 27.68 -1.93 -18.80
N PHE A 239 26.35 -1.90 -18.76
CA PHE A 239 25.55 -0.89 -18.07
C PHE A 239 25.03 -1.38 -16.71
N ALA A 240 25.24 -2.66 -16.39
CA ALA A 240 24.86 -3.26 -15.11
C ALA A 240 25.83 -2.89 -13.97
N GLY A 241 27.01 -2.32 -14.29
CA GLY A 241 28.10 -2.12 -13.34
C GLY A 241 28.83 -3.43 -13.02
N GLU A 242 30.15 -3.39 -12.79
CA GLU A 242 30.85 -4.56 -12.22
C GLU A 242 30.48 -4.69 -10.75
N THR A 243 29.52 -5.56 -10.45
CA THR A 243 29.18 -5.85 -9.06
C THR A 243 30.13 -6.92 -8.51
N ASN A 244 31.23 -6.52 -7.87
CA ASN A 244 31.93 -7.43 -6.94
C ASN A 244 31.07 -7.62 -5.69
N LEU A 245 30.33 -8.73 -5.65
CA LEU A 245 29.44 -9.11 -4.56
C LEU A 245 30.15 -9.78 -3.39
N ALA A 246 31.42 -10.18 -3.53
CA ALA A 246 32.14 -10.91 -2.48
C ALA A 246 32.13 -10.17 -1.13
N PRO A 247 32.44 -8.86 -1.05
CA PRO A 247 32.40 -8.14 0.23
C PRO A 247 31.00 -8.08 0.86
N VAL A 248 29.95 -8.08 0.03
CA VAL A 248 28.56 -8.05 0.53
C VAL A 248 28.15 -9.43 1.03
N LYS A 249 28.56 -10.50 0.33
CA LYS A 249 28.38 -11.87 0.79
C LYS A 249 29.09 -12.07 2.12
N ASP A 250 30.36 -11.70 2.22
CA ASP A 250 31.16 -11.87 3.44
C ASP A 250 30.51 -11.14 4.63
N TYR A 251 30.03 -9.91 4.44
CA TYR A 251 29.32 -9.16 5.48
C TYR A 251 28.05 -9.86 5.97
N ILE A 252 27.22 -10.39 5.07
CA ILE A 252 25.97 -11.08 5.45
C ILE A 252 26.27 -12.35 6.27
N PHE A 253 27.33 -13.08 5.91
CA PHE A 253 27.73 -14.30 6.62
C PHE A 253 28.34 -14.01 7.99
N ASP A 254 29.20 -13.00 8.10
CA ASP A 254 29.80 -12.55 9.37
C ASP A 254 28.74 -12.06 10.35
N LEU A 255 27.76 -11.30 9.85
CA LEU A 255 26.61 -10.83 10.63
C LEU A 255 25.79 -12.02 11.17
N ALA A 256 25.47 -13.00 10.33
CA ALA A 256 24.70 -14.18 10.74
C ALA A 256 25.44 -15.02 11.78
N GLN A 257 26.76 -15.21 11.61
CA GLN A 257 27.58 -15.93 12.57
C GLN A 257 27.60 -15.22 13.93
N THR A 258 27.82 -13.91 13.94
CA THR A 258 27.82 -13.11 15.17
C THR A 258 26.51 -13.25 15.94
N LEU A 259 25.37 -13.12 15.25
CA LEU A 259 24.04 -13.27 15.87
C LEU A 259 23.84 -14.67 16.49
N GLN A 260 24.34 -15.72 15.84
CA GLN A 260 24.21 -17.09 16.34
C GLN A 260 25.11 -17.36 17.56
N GLU A 261 26.37 -16.89 17.52
CA GLU A 261 27.29 -17.02 18.65
C GLU A 261 26.77 -16.29 19.89
N GLU A 262 26.19 -15.10 19.71
CA GLU A 262 25.54 -14.35 20.78
C GLU A 262 24.32 -15.09 21.34
N ALA A 263 23.44 -15.60 20.48
CA ALA A 263 22.27 -16.38 20.92
C ALA A 263 22.66 -17.63 21.74
N ASP A 264 23.69 -18.36 21.30
CA ASP A 264 24.19 -19.52 22.01
C ASP A 264 24.84 -19.15 23.36
N SER A 265 25.49 -17.97 23.47
CA SER A 265 26.04 -17.47 24.74
C SER A 265 24.96 -17.17 25.79
N GLN A 266 23.72 -16.89 25.36
CA GLN A 266 22.58 -16.54 26.22
C GLN A 266 21.64 -17.73 26.49
N LYS A 267 21.97 -18.91 25.96
CA LYS A 267 21.18 -20.13 26.03
C LYS A 267 21.05 -20.61 27.48
N GLY A 268 19.91 -20.31 28.09
CA GLY A 268 19.59 -20.61 29.51
C GLY A 268 19.18 -19.41 30.37
N ILE A 269 19.49 -18.18 29.91
CA ILE A 269 18.94 -16.92 30.46
C ILE A 269 17.55 -16.69 29.86
N CYS A 270 17.40 -17.01 28.58
CA CYS A 270 16.13 -17.12 27.87
C CYS A 270 15.34 -18.34 28.36
N LYS A 271 14.46 -18.18 29.35
CA LYS A 271 13.52 -19.23 29.77
C LYS A 271 12.11 -18.95 29.25
N LYS A 272 11.41 -20.06 28.95
CA LYS A 272 10.11 -20.17 28.26
C LYS A 272 8.91 -19.47 28.93
N ASP A 273 9.14 -18.67 29.97
CA ASP A 273 8.13 -17.86 30.65
C ASP A 273 8.76 -16.51 31.04
N ALA A 274 8.55 -15.49 30.21
CA ALA A 274 9.03 -14.13 30.45
C ALA A 274 8.14 -13.38 31.45
N THR A 275 8.17 -13.80 32.73
CA THR A 275 7.76 -12.96 33.88
C THR A 275 8.77 -13.06 35.02
N GLN A 276 10.06 -12.98 34.71
CA GLN A 276 11.05 -12.59 35.71
C GLN A 276 11.86 -11.40 35.23
N LYS A 277 11.53 -10.24 35.82
CA LYS A 277 12.30 -9.01 35.77
C LYS A 277 13.73 -9.29 36.24
N LEU A 278 14.70 -9.12 35.35
CA LEU A 278 16.05 -8.75 35.71
C LEU A 278 16.17 -7.22 35.59
N GLY A 279 15.48 -6.49 36.47
CA GLY A 279 15.47 -5.02 36.47
C GLY A 279 14.76 -4.40 35.26
N GLU A 280 13.57 -3.84 35.47
CA GLU A 280 12.85 -2.91 34.56
C GLU A 280 12.76 -3.15 33.04
N GLU A 281 13.01 -4.35 32.50
CA GLU A 281 12.78 -4.65 31.07
C GLU A 281 11.88 -5.89 30.85
N THR A 282 10.92 -5.76 29.92
CA THR A 282 10.07 -6.85 29.40
C THR A 282 10.58 -7.29 28.03
N VAL A 283 10.93 -8.57 27.90
CA VAL A 283 11.44 -9.19 26.66
C VAL A 283 10.30 -9.94 25.95
N SER A 284 10.19 -9.83 24.62
CA SER A 284 9.27 -10.64 23.80
C SER A 284 10.03 -11.41 22.71
N THR A 285 9.58 -12.64 22.43
CA THR A 285 10.24 -13.60 21.53
C THR A 285 9.46 -13.78 20.22
N TYR A 286 10.15 -13.82 19.08
CA TYR A 286 9.60 -14.33 17.81
C TYR A 286 10.13 -15.75 17.55
N GLY A 287 9.31 -16.77 17.86
CA GLY A 287 9.74 -18.17 17.84
C GLY A 287 10.81 -18.51 18.88
N ASP A 288 11.17 -19.79 18.99
CA ASP A 288 12.04 -20.30 20.07
C ASP A 288 13.51 -19.80 20.02
N ASN A 289 13.98 -19.01 19.01
CA ASN A 289 15.43 -18.90 18.77
C ASN A 289 16.14 -17.57 18.43
N VAL A 290 15.53 -16.39 18.16
CA VAL A 290 16.37 -15.28 17.60
C VAL A 290 16.45 -13.97 18.37
N ILE A 291 15.69 -13.74 19.44
CA ILE A 291 15.77 -12.44 20.14
C ILE A 291 15.50 -12.62 21.64
N CYS A 292 16.54 -12.73 22.46
CA CYS A 292 16.47 -12.20 23.84
C CYS A 292 17.03 -10.78 23.87
N GLY A 293 16.45 -9.96 23.00
CA GLY A 293 16.85 -8.60 22.65
C GLY A 293 17.94 -8.60 21.57
N ILE A 294 17.76 -7.92 20.45
CA ILE A 294 18.81 -7.57 19.47
C ILE A 294 19.88 -6.63 20.12
N TYR A 295 19.98 -6.61 21.45
CA TYR A 295 20.45 -5.46 22.23
C TYR A 295 21.26 -5.82 23.46
N LYS A 296 22.47 -6.28 23.20
CA LYS A 296 23.56 -5.46 23.72
C LYS A 296 24.28 -4.79 22.55
N LEU A 297 23.55 -3.89 21.89
CA LEU A 297 24.21 -2.90 21.04
C LEU A 297 25.10 -2.03 21.94
N ASP A 298 26.30 -1.80 21.43
CA ASP A 298 27.40 -0.99 21.96
C ASP A 298 26.96 0.13 22.91
N SER A 299 27.74 0.35 23.97
CA SER A 299 27.66 1.44 24.96
C SER A 299 27.36 2.86 24.44
N LYS A 300 27.41 3.09 23.12
CA LYS A 300 26.95 4.29 22.43
C LYS A 300 25.42 4.40 22.25
N PHE A 301 24.62 3.38 22.60
CA PHE A 301 23.15 3.39 22.60
C PHE A 301 22.55 3.08 23.98
N THR A 302 23.05 3.71 25.04
CA THR A 302 22.46 3.61 26.38
C THR A 302 21.14 4.40 26.47
N GLY A 303 20.01 3.73 26.70
CA GLY A 303 18.67 4.32 26.93
C GLY A 303 17.56 3.74 26.03
N ASP A 304 16.38 4.37 26.02
CA ASP A 304 15.17 3.94 25.26
C ASP A 304 15.42 3.70 23.74
N GLY A 305 16.48 4.29 23.17
CA GLY A 305 16.87 4.10 21.76
C GLY A 305 17.29 2.66 21.40
N GLY A 306 17.57 1.84 22.41
CA GLY A 306 17.76 0.40 22.24
C GLY A 306 16.47 -0.31 21.82
N TRP A 307 15.31 0.11 22.30
CA TRP A 307 14.05 -0.51 21.88
C TRP A 307 13.55 0.03 20.53
N ASP A 308 13.90 1.27 20.20
CA ASP A 308 13.53 1.89 18.93
C ASP A 308 14.09 1.12 17.72
N TYR A 309 15.38 0.75 17.71
CA TYR A 309 15.92 -0.02 16.59
C TYR A 309 15.48 -1.51 16.60
N VAL A 310 15.10 -2.12 17.75
CA VAL A 310 14.39 -3.43 17.75
C VAL A 310 13.12 -3.29 16.94
N ASN A 311 12.32 -2.28 17.27
CA ASN A 311 11.02 -2.05 16.66
C ASN A 311 11.17 -1.70 15.17
N GLU A 312 12.21 -0.96 14.81
CA GLU A 312 12.53 -0.69 13.41
C GLU A 312 12.97 -1.93 12.62
N VAL A 313 13.85 -2.78 13.17
CA VAL A 313 14.29 -4.03 12.52
C VAL A 313 13.12 -5.00 12.39
N ALA A 314 12.31 -5.14 13.44
CA ALA A 314 11.09 -5.93 13.40
C ALA A 314 10.17 -5.40 12.30
N SER A 315 9.85 -4.11 12.30
CA SER A 315 9.02 -3.46 11.27
C SER A 315 9.53 -3.73 9.84
N GLN A 316 10.85 -3.70 9.63
CA GLN A 316 11.46 -4.00 8.32
C GLN A 316 11.39 -5.49 7.93
N ALA A 317 11.69 -6.42 8.83
CA ALA A 317 11.63 -7.87 8.54
C ALA A 317 10.22 -8.31 8.11
N ASN A 318 9.26 -7.64 8.71
CA ASN A 318 7.85 -7.80 8.47
C ASN A 318 7.39 -7.30 7.09
N LEU A 319 7.96 -6.18 6.62
CA LEU A 319 7.77 -5.75 5.23
C LEU A 319 8.23 -6.82 4.22
N PHE A 320 9.25 -7.63 4.55
CA PHE A 320 9.79 -8.67 3.64
C PHE A 320 8.96 -9.95 3.56
N THR A 321 8.26 -10.33 4.63
CA THR A 321 7.33 -11.48 4.62
C THR A 321 5.97 -11.15 4.00
N GLY A 322 5.76 -9.90 3.56
CA GLY A 322 4.43 -9.39 3.20
C GLY A 322 3.49 -9.26 4.41
N ARG A 323 4.04 -9.23 5.62
CA ARG A 323 3.32 -9.10 6.89
C ARG A 323 3.90 -7.92 7.67
N VAL A 324 3.39 -6.70 7.52
CA VAL A 324 3.83 -5.58 8.36
C VAL A 324 3.48 -5.88 9.82
N THR A 325 4.46 -5.98 10.70
CA THR A 325 4.29 -6.18 12.14
C THR A 325 5.10 -5.09 12.80
N ILE A 326 4.38 -4.20 13.45
CA ILE A 326 4.92 -3.29 14.44
C ILE A 326 4.35 -3.84 15.74
N ASP A 327 5.22 -4.31 16.62
CA ASP A 327 4.90 -4.77 17.98
C ASP A 327 3.94 -5.97 18.06
N GLY A 328 4.14 -6.98 17.20
CA GLY A 328 3.36 -8.23 17.23
C GLY A 328 1.94 -8.13 16.64
N ASN A 329 1.56 -7.00 16.02
CA ASN A 329 0.25 -6.81 15.39
C ASN A 329 0.34 -6.41 13.91
N VAL A 330 -0.37 -7.16 13.05
CA VAL A 330 -0.49 -6.93 11.59
C VAL A 330 -1.37 -5.71 11.28
N LYS A 331 -0.95 -4.78 10.40
CA LYS A 331 -1.83 -3.77 9.76
C LYS A 331 -1.42 -3.56 8.29
N TYR A 332 -2.18 -3.97 7.27
CA TYR A 332 -3.50 -3.54 6.75
C TYR A 332 -3.54 -2.09 6.27
N THR A 333 -3.90 -1.89 4.99
CA THR A 333 -3.86 -0.60 4.27
C THR A 333 -4.94 0.37 4.75
N GLY A 334 -4.69 0.98 5.91
CA GLY A 334 -5.09 2.33 6.35
C GLY A 334 -6.38 2.95 5.80
N GLY A 335 -7.54 2.45 6.23
CA GLY A 335 -8.78 3.24 6.21
C GLY A 335 -9.40 3.28 7.61
N THR A 336 -9.93 4.43 8.02
CA THR A 336 -10.68 4.54 9.29
C THR A 336 -12.10 4.00 9.12
N LEU A 337 -12.52 3.11 10.00
CA LEU A 337 -13.89 2.61 10.08
C LEU A 337 -14.81 3.69 10.65
N ALA A 338 -16.02 3.82 10.10
CA ALA A 338 -17.07 4.66 10.67
C ALA A 338 -17.62 4.00 11.93
N TRP A 339 -18.14 4.83 12.85
CA TRP A 339 -18.93 4.34 13.96
C TRP A 339 -20.15 3.56 13.44
N PRO A 340 -20.38 2.33 13.95
CA PRO A 340 -21.48 1.50 13.50
C PRO A 340 -22.84 1.97 14.06
N LEU A 341 -22.83 2.95 14.98
CA LEU A 341 -23.99 3.56 15.61
C LEU A 341 -23.86 5.08 15.65
N ALA A 342 -24.97 5.75 15.93
CA ALA A 342 -25.01 7.19 16.11
C ALA A 342 -24.15 7.64 17.33
N PRO A 343 -23.66 8.90 17.36
CA PRO A 343 -22.70 9.37 18.36
C PRO A 343 -23.19 9.29 19.82
N ASN A 344 -24.50 9.31 20.03
CA ASN A 344 -25.19 9.35 21.31
C ASN A 344 -25.26 7.99 22.04
N CYS A 345 -24.78 6.90 21.44
CA CYS A 345 -24.68 5.61 22.14
C CYS A 345 -23.42 5.58 23.04
N PRO A 346 -23.56 5.50 24.38
CA PRO A 346 -22.41 5.43 25.29
C PRO A 346 -21.66 4.10 25.19
N ILE A 347 -20.36 4.16 25.44
CA ILE A 347 -19.52 2.96 25.63
C ILE A 347 -19.80 2.42 27.03
N THR A 348 -20.21 1.17 27.13
CA THR A 348 -20.53 0.48 28.39
C THR A 348 -19.65 -0.73 28.66
N GLY A 349 -18.90 -1.17 27.66
CA GLY A 349 -17.91 -2.23 27.77
C GLY A 349 -16.73 -1.91 26.88
N ARG A 350 -15.51 -1.95 27.43
CA ARG A 350 -14.28 -1.59 26.71
C ARG A 350 -13.46 -2.82 26.33
N TRP A 351 -12.63 -2.66 25.32
CA TRP A 351 -11.62 -3.65 24.97
C TRP A 351 -10.77 -4.01 26.20
N ASN A 352 -10.46 -5.29 26.35
CA ASN A 352 -9.68 -5.88 27.44
C ASN A 352 -10.25 -5.64 28.86
N GLU A 353 -11.52 -5.23 28.98
CA GLU A 353 -12.20 -5.19 30.27
C GLU A 353 -12.33 -6.61 30.84
N ARG A 354 -11.88 -6.81 32.09
CA ARG A 354 -11.92 -8.12 32.74
C ARG A 354 -13.35 -8.52 33.05
N ARG A 355 -13.80 -9.66 32.50
CA ARG A 355 -15.10 -10.29 32.79
C ARG A 355 -14.87 -11.64 33.49
N PRO A 356 -15.89 -12.22 34.14
CA PRO A 356 -15.78 -13.58 34.65
C PRO A 356 -15.38 -14.57 33.55
N GLY A 357 -14.20 -15.17 33.71
CA GLY A 357 -13.67 -16.22 32.83
C GLY A 357 -13.01 -15.77 31.51
N HIS A 358 -12.98 -14.47 31.18
CA HIS A 358 -12.33 -13.97 29.96
C HIS A 358 -12.12 -12.45 29.97
N PHE A 359 -11.31 -11.95 29.03
CA PHE A 359 -11.22 -10.52 28.72
C PHE A 359 -12.17 -10.16 27.58
N HIS A 360 -12.78 -8.99 27.66
CA HIS A 360 -13.69 -8.49 26.64
C HIS A 360 -12.93 -8.16 25.34
N ARG A 361 -13.37 -8.70 24.19
CA ARG A 361 -12.65 -8.63 22.90
C ARG A 361 -13.23 -7.59 21.92
N GLY A 362 -14.08 -6.70 22.42
CA GLY A 362 -14.75 -5.71 21.59
C GLY A 362 -15.11 -4.44 22.33
N LEU A 363 -16.08 -3.73 21.77
CA LEU A 363 -16.66 -2.51 22.29
C LEU A 363 -18.17 -2.69 22.42
N ASP A 364 -18.70 -2.51 23.63
CA ASP A 364 -20.14 -2.56 23.88
C ASP A 364 -20.71 -1.14 23.86
N LEU A 365 -21.57 -0.87 22.89
CA LEU A 365 -22.23 0.42 22.68
C LEU A 365 -23.69 0.30 23.09
N ALA A 366 -24.03 0.80 24.27
CA ALA A 366 -25.39 0.72 24.78
C ALA A 366 -26.30 1.68 24.00
N CYS A 367 -27.37 1.12 23.44
CA CYS A 367 -28.38 1.87 22.73
C CYS A 367 -29.69 1.08 22.71
N ALA A 368 -30.82 1.76 22.55
CA ALA A 368 -32.13 1.13 22.63
C ALA A 368 -32.27 -0.01 21.60
N GLU A 369 -33.07 -1.03 21.93
CA GLU A 369 -33.44 -2.06 20.95
C GLU A 369 -34.05 -1.41 19.70
N ASN A 370 -33.85 -2.05 18.55
CA ASN A 370 -34.24 -1.53 17.23
C ASN A 370 -33.43 -0.33 16.73
N THR A 371 -32.39 0.11 17.43
CA THR A 371 -31.44 1.08 16.84
C THR A 371 -30.75 0.46 15.63
N LEU A 372 -30.71 1.20 14.51
CA LEU A 372 -30.09 0.78 13.25
C LEU A 372 -28.56 0.73 13.37
N VAL A 373 -27.98 -0.37 12.92
CA VAL A 373 -26.54 -0.63 12.85
C VAL A 373 -26.05 -0.45 11.42
N ARG A 374 -24.94 0.25 11.26
CA ARG A 374 -24.31 0.55 9.97
C ARG A 374 -23.04 -0.28 9.74
N ALA A 375 -22.77 -0.63 8.49
CA ALA A 375 -21.49 -1.13 8.06
C ALA A 375 -20.40 -0.09 8.33
N ALA A 376 -19.34 -0.50 9.00
CA ALA A 376 -18.27 0.39 9.44
C ALA A 376 -17.31 0.74 8.29
N GLY A 377 -17.32 -0.06 7.22
CA GLY A 377 -16.52 0.14 6.00
C GLY A 377 -17.12 -0.61 4.83
N ASP A 378 -16.65 -0.29 3.61
CA ASP A 378 -16.98 -1.05 2.40
C ASP A 378 -16.52 -2.50 2.55
N GLY A 379 -17.28 -3.45 2.03
CA GLY A 379 -16.89 -4.85 2.13
C GLY A 379 -17.93 -5.86 1.65
N VAL A 380 -17.70 -7.11 2.03
CA VAL A 380 -18.59 -8.23 1.75
C VAL A 380 -18.94 -8.92 3.06
N ILE A 381 -20.23 -9.14 3.29
CA ILE A 381 -20.71 -9.95 4.41
C ILE A 381 -20.22 -11.38 4.19
N TYR A 382 -19.45 -11.91 5.14
CA TYR A 382 -18.87 -13.25 5.04
C TYR A 382 -19.34 -14.18 6.15
N ILE A 383 -19.92 -13.63 7.22
CA ILE A 383 -20.55 -14.37 8.31
C ILE A 383 -21.92 -13.77 8.60
N ASP A 384 -22.89 -14.65 8.79
CA ASP A 384 -24.26 -14.37 9.23
C ASP A 384 -24.73 -15.62 9.99
N LYS A 385 -24.70 -15.57 11.33
CA LYS A 385 -24.86 -16.77 12.17
C LYS A 385 -25.49 -16.45 13.53
N ASP A 386 -26.10 -17.48 14.12
CA ASP A 386 -26.56 -17.47 15.51
C ASP A 386 -25.52 -18.10 16.46
N ASN A 387 -25.29 -17.44 17.59
CA ASN A 387 -24.49 -17.92 18.71
C ASN A 387 -25.19 -17.59 20.05
N PRO A 388 -26.21 -18.38 20.45
CA PRO A 388 -27.03 -18.10 21.63
C PRO A 388 -26.25 -18.00 22.95
N GLY A 389 -25.10 -18.67 23.07
CA GLY A 389 -24.25 -18.65 24.28
C GLY A 389 -23.28 -17.47 24.38
N GLY A 390 -23.17 -16.66 23.32
CA GLY A 390 -22.22 -15.55 23.22
C GLY A 390 -22.86 -14.36 22.53
N PHE A 391 -22.49 -14.12 21.27
CA PHE A 391 -22.88 -12.93 20.50
C PHE A 391 -24.39 -12.81 20.20
N GLY A 392 -25.22 -13.82 20.50
CA GLY A 392 -26.56 -13.88 19.92
C GLY A 392 -26.45 -14.03 18.40
N HIS A 393 -27.30 -13.36 17.63
CA HIS A 393 -27.08 -13.26 16.19
C HIS A 393 -25.98 -12.22 15.90
N TYR A 394 -25.11 -12.56 14.94
CA TYR A 394 -24.03 -11.68 14.53
C TYR A 394 -23.71 -11.74 13.04
N LEU A 395 -23.31 -10.58 12.52
CA LEU A 395 -22.80 -10.40 11.16
C LEU A 395 -21.30 -10.16 11.19
N GLY A 396 -20.61 -10.60 10.14
CA GLY A 396 -19.20 -10.29 9.91
C GLY A 396 -18.97 -9.73 8.50
N ILE A 397 -18.23 -8.62 8.40
CA ILE A 397 -17.83 -8.01 7.12
C ILE A 397 -16.33 -8.18 6.92
N LYS A 398 -15.93 -8.66 5.73
CA LYS A 398 -14.55 -8.54 5.24
C LYS A 398 -14.44 -7.24 4.45
N HIS A 399 -13.58 -6.34 4.89
CA HIS A 399 -13.40 -5.03 4.28
C HIS A 399 -12.32 -5.06 3.19
N SER A 400 -12.44 -4.12 2.24
CA SER A 400 -11.47 -3.95 1.16
C SER A 400 -10.08 -3.53 1.65
N ASN A 401 -9.99 -2.93 2.85
CA ASN A 401 -8.73 -2.60 3.53
C ASN A 401 -8.12 -3.78 4.32
N GLY A 402 -8.71 -4.96 4.20
CA GLY A 402 -8.28 -6.22 4.82
C GLY A 402 -8.67 -6.40 6.29
N LEU A 403 -9.32 -5.41 6.92
CA LEU A 403 -9.92 -5.60 8.25
C LEU A 403 -11.17 -6.47 8.18
N ILE A 404 -11.51 -7.07 9.32
CA ILE A 404 -12.77 -7.74 9.56
C ILE A 404 -13.50 -7.00 10.68
N SER A 405 -14.81 -6.79 10.54
CA SER A 405 -15.64 -6.28 11.64
C SER A 405 -16.79 -7.22 11.95
N TRP A 406 -17.05 -7.42 13.23
CA TRP A 406 -18.15 -8.26 13.73
C TRP A 406 -19.17 -7.42 14.51
N TYR A 407 -20.44 -7.75 14.33
CA TYR A 407 -21.60 -7.02 14.85
C TYR A 407 -22.50 -7.97 15.62
N GLY A 408 -22.29 -8.08 16.92
CA GLY A 408 -23.03 -8.96 17.84
C GLY A 408 -24.24 -8.30 18.48
N HIS A 409 -25.15 -9.15 18.97
CA HIS A 409 -26.44 -8.78 19.56
C HIS A 409 -27.31 -7.98 18.59
N THR A 410 -27.25 -8.35 17.30
CA THR A 410 -28.05 -7.71 16.24
C THR A 410 -28.96 -8.70 15.56
N ILE A 411 -29.89 -8.25 14.72
CA ILE A 411 -30.52 -9.08 13.68
C ILE A 411 -30.29 -8.42 12.33
N PRO A 412 -30.29 -9.16 11.20
CA PRO A 412 -30.11 -8.58 9.88
C PRO A 412 -31.22 -7.56 9.55
N TYR A 413 -30.85 -6.48 8.87
CA TYR A 413 -31.79 -5.48 8.37
C TYR A 413 -31.89 -5.55 6.84
N GLY A 414 -33.11 -5.64 6.31
CA GLY A 414 -33.34 -5.79 4.87
C GLY A 414 -32.92 -7.16 4.35
N SER A 415 -32.33 -7.21 3.15
CA SER A 415 -31.95 -8.46 2.46
C SER A 415 -30.47 -8.84 2.60
N VAL A 416 -29.77 -8.26 3.59
CA VAL A 416 -28.34 -8.51 3.84
C VAL A 416 -28.15 -9.95 4.29
N ARG A 417 -27.19 -10.65 3.66
CA ARG A 417 -26.80 -12.05 3.95
C ARG A 417 -25.36 -12.30 3.51
N VAL A 418 -24.80 -13.48 3.80
CA VAL A 418 -23.47 -13.87 3.29
C VAL A 418 -23.40 -13.69 1.77
N GLY A 419 -22.31 -13.05 1.31
CA GLY A 419 -22.07 -12.69 -0.09
C GLY A 419 -22.58 -11.30 -0.49
N THR A 420 -23.39 -10.64 0.33
CA THR A 420 -23.85 -9.27 0.04
C THR A 420 -22.69 -8.29 0.12
N LYS A 421 -22.45 -7.54 -0.96
CA LYS A 421 -21.58 -6.36 -0.96
C LYS A 421 -22.28 -5.21 -0.22
N VAL A 422 -21.57 -4.55 0.66
CA VAL A 422 -22.07 -3.42 1.46
C VAL A 422 -21.12 -2.24 1.35
N THR A 423 -21.66 -1.03 1.39
CA THR A 423 -20.88 0.21 1.44
C THR A 423 -20.83 0.78 2.86
N LYS A 424 -19.76 1.52 3.18
CA LYS A 424 -19.57 2.20 4.46
C LYS A 424 -20.78 3.07 4.77
N GLY A 425 -21.35 2.89 5.96
CA GLY A 425 -22.54 3.61 6.41
C GLY A 425 -23.88 2.98 6.01
N GLN A 426 -23.90 1.97 5.14
CA GLN A 426 -25.11 1.22 4.79
C GLN A 426 -25.69 0.52 6.03
N TYR A 427 -27.01 0.56 6.21
CA TYR A 427 -27.66 -0.19 7.29
C TYR A 427 -27.60 -1.69 7.04
N ILE A 428 -27.19 -2.45 8.07
CA ILE A 428 -26.97 -3.90 7.99
C ILE A 428 -27.70 -4.68 9.07
N GLY A 429 -28.10 -4.04 10.17
CA GLY A 429 -28.75 -4.73 11.26
C GLY A 429 -29.47 -3.82 12.25
N LEU A 430 -30.10 -4.44 13.25
CA LEU A 430 -30.81 -3.78 14.33
C LEU A 430 -30.34 -4.32 15.69
N ILE A 431 -30.10 -3.45 16.67
CA ILE A 431 -29.77 -3.88 18.05
C ILE A 431 -30.90 -4.72 18.65
N ARG A 432 -30.52 -5.78 19.38
CA ARG A 432 -31.40 -6.66 20.16
C ARG A 432 -30.77 -7.01 21.51
N LYS A 433 -31.59 -7.43 22.47
CA LYS A 433 -31.13 -8.10 23.69
C LYS A 433 -31.20 -9.61 23.52
N ILE A 434 -30.23 -10.18 22.79
CA ILE A 434 -30.15 -11.62 22.50
C ILE A 434 -28.73 -12.13 22.75
N GLY A 435 -28.60 -13.43 23.01
CA GLY A 435 -27.32 -14.02 23.42
C GLY A 435 -26.94 -13.65 24.85
N ARG A 436 -25.64 -13.64 25.14
CA ARG A 436 -25.09 -13.30 26.45
C ARG A 436 -24.99 -11.78 26.62
N SER A 437 -26.13 -11.14 26.84
CA SER A 437 -26.27 -9.69 26.97
C SER A 437 -27.10 -9.30 28.19
N THR A 438 -26.59 -8.38 29.02
CA THR A 438 -27.29 -7.90 30.23
C THR A 438 -28.31 -6.80 29.93
N GLY A 439 -28.22 -6.14 28.77
CA GLY A 439 -29.14 -5.10 28.31
C GLY A 439 -28.89 -4.73 26.84
N PRO A 440 -29.78 -3.98 26.19
CA PRO A 440 -29.65 -3.63 24.76
C PRO A 440 -28.34 -2.88 24.45
N HIS A 441 -27.49 -3.48 23.61
CA HIS A 441 -26.26 -2.87 23.12
C HIS A 441 -25.80 -3.55 21.83
N LEU A 442 -24.94 -2.86 21.07
CA LEU A 442 -24.13 -3.49 20.01
C LEU A 442 -22.80 -3.94 20.61
N HIS A 443 -22.45 -5.21 20.42
CA HIS A 443 -21.10 -5.69 20.66
C HIS A 443 -20.31 -5.65 19.34
N PHE A 444 -19.33 -4.76 19.25
CA PHE A 444 -18.57 -4.52 18.02
C PHE A 444 -17.12 -4.97 18.19
N GLU A 445 -16.66 -5.90 17.34
CA GLU A 445 -15.27 -6.33 17.31
C GLU A 445 -14.61 -5.96 15.98
N VAL A 446 -13.30 -5.71 16.03
CA VAL A 446 -12.45 -5.55 14.84
C VAL A 446 -11.38 -6.62 14.90
N HIS A 447 -11.19 -7.33 13.79
CA HIS A 447 -10.20 -8.40 13.66
C HIS A 447 -9.24 -8.11 12.52
N ILE A 448 -8.03 -8.63 12.69
CA ILE A 448 -6.95 -8.56 11.72
C ILE A 448 -6.71 -9.91 11.03
N GLY A 449 -7.68 -10.82 11.13
CA GLY A 449 -7.65 -12.18 10.63
C GLY A 449 -8.94 -12.93 10.94
N LEU A 450 -9.01 -14.21 10.59
CA LEU A 450 -10.21 -15.03 10.74
C LEU A 450 -10.26 -15.80 12.07
N ASN A 451 -9.19 -15.79 12.88
CA ASN A 451 -9.18 -16.45 14.18
C ASN A 451 -9.86 -15.55 15.23
N PRO A 452 -11.04 -15.94 15.77
CA PRO A 452 -11.81 -15.09 16.67
C PRO A 452 -11.12 -14.79 18.00
N SER A 453 -10.17 -15.65 18.41
CA SER A 453 -9.54 -15.56 19.73
C SER A 453 -8.21 -14.82 19.71
N SER A 454 -7.39 -15.01 18.68
CA SER A 454 -6.08 -14.38 18.58
C SER A 454 -6.07 -13.10 17.76
N ASP A 455 -7.08 -12.86 16.91
CA ASP A 455 -7.03 -11.80 15.89
C ASP A 455 -7.89 -10.59 16.23
N ALA A 456 -8.67 -10.62 17.32
CA ALA A 456 -9.43 -9.47 17.80
C ALA A 456 -8.49 -8.35 18.27
N ARG A 457 -8.84 -7.09 18.00
CA ARG A 457 -8.06 -5.90 18.38
C ARG A 457 -8.99 -4.81 18.91
N ASP A 458 -8.45 -3.86 19.68
CA ASP A 458 -9.22 -2.72 20.20
C ASP A 458 -9.90 -1.94 19.06
N PRO A 459 -11.24 -1.93 18.97
CA PRO A 459 -11.95 -1.23 17.91
C PRO A 459 -11.69 0.28 17.88
N LEU A 460 -11.39 0.91 19.02
CA LEU A 460 -11.16 2.35 19.10
C LEU A 460 -9.92 2.80 18.31
N LEU A 461 -8.97 1.90 18.04
CA LEU A 461 -7.78 2.17 17.22
C LEU A 461 -8.09 2.27 15.71
N PHE A 462 -9.27 1.83 15.30
CA PHE A 462 -9.68 1.74 13.89
C PHE A 462 -10.91 2.60 13.58
N LEU A 463 -11.67 3.02 14.59
CA LEU A 463 -12.82 3.90 14.44
C LEU A 463 -12.40 5.37 14.29
N GLN A 464 -13.21 6.14 13.56
CA GLN A 464 -13.01 7.59 13.41
C GLN A 464 -13.08 8.29 14.78
N LYS A 465 -12.29 9.34 14.99
CA LYS A 465 -12.44 10.15 16.22
C LYS A 465 -13.86 10.72 16.26
N LYS A 466 -14.54 10.57 17.40
CA LYS A 466 -15.90 11.09 17.62
C LYS A 466 -15.94 12.60 17.59
#